data_AF-A0A3M8CCZ8-F1
#
_entry.id   AF-A0A3M8CCZ8-F1
#
_cell.length_a   1.000
_cell.length_b   1.000
_cell.length_c   1.000
_cell.angle_alpha   90.00
_cell.angle_beta   90.00
_cell.angle_gamma   90.00
#
_symmetry.space_group_name_H-M   'P 1'
#
loop_
_entity.id
_entity.type
_entity.pdbx_description
1 polymer ?
#
loop_
_entity_poly.entity_id
_entity_poly.type
_entity_poly.pdbx_seq_one_letter_code
_entity_poly.pdbx_strand_id
1 'polypeptide(L)'
;MESVKELKPAYVLFHYPKPVILDNRVNWEKWRFADRREYVYESEYSLAEFAEKSACLFAWLDKKSEEYLFTPVLELDACNRYVYDTQIVEDLLLKHPRVKLCLDTGRLFLQEWIDPYFDAKKVLKKYARYAETIHLWTTKITGDEVAYNHFPALPDCQPGAGWAPIEEYLKIIRTENPTVKIVFEHRSEQISAEQLERCYRWVDQLLHGKMVEA
;
A
#
# COMPACT_ATOMS: atom_id res chain seq x y z
N MET A 1 13.93 -2.34 19.93
CA MET A 1 12.72 -1.52 20.15
C MET A 1 12.88 -0.51 21.28
N GLU A 2 13.91 -0.59 22.13
CA GLU A 2 14.23 0.46 23.12
C GLU A 2 14.26 1.87 22.51
N SER A 3 14.97 2.05 21.39
CA SER A 3 15.09 3.32 20.67
C SER A 3 13.76 3.90 20.16
N VAL A 4 12.74 3.06 19.98
CA VAL A 4 11.41 3.47 19.55
C VAL A 4 10.65 4.15 20.69
N LYS A 5 10.87 3.73 21.95
CA LYS A 5 10.20 4.33 23.13
C LYS A 5 10.57 5.79 23.33
N GLU A 6 11.81 6.15 23.00
CA GLU A 6 12.29 7.54 23.13
C GLU A 6 11.63 8.47 22.12
N LEU A 7 11.41 7.97 20.89
CA LEU A 7 10.79 8.74 19.80
C LEU A 7 9.26 8.87 19.94
N LYS A 8 8.61 7.96 20.67
CA LYS A 8 7.15 7.90 20.84
C LYS A 8 6.38 8.02 19.50
N PRO A 9 6.71 7.21 18.48
CA PRO A 9 6.07 7.35 17.20
C PRO A 9 4.59 6.94 17.28
N ALA A 10 3.74 7.63 16.51
CA ALA A 10 2.34 7.26 16.40
C ALA A 10 2.16 5.84 15.80
N TYR A 11 3.03 5.47 14.87
CA TYR A 11 3.05 4.16 14.22
C TYR A 11 4.46 3.72 13.83
N VAL A 12 4.63 2.42 13.63
CA VAL A 12 5.84 1.83 13.02
C VAL A 12 5.37 1.00 11.83
N LEU A 13 5.95 1.28 10.68
CA LEU A 13 5.61 0.62 9.42
C LEU A 13 6.54 -0.58 9.16
N PHE A 14 5.95 -1.67 8.69
CA PHE A 14 6.62 -2.90 8.30
C PHE A 14 6.10 -3.35 6.93
N HIS A 15 6.98 -3.80 6.04
CA HIS A 15 6.54 -4.49 4.83
C HIS A 15 5.93 -5.85 5.18
N TYR A 16 4.83 -6.20 4.50
CA TYR A 16 4.11 -7.44 4.71
C TYR A 16 3.51 -7.99 3.39
N PRO A 17 3.53 -9.32 3.18
CA PRO A 17 4.30 -10.31 3.93
C PRO A 17 5.81 -10.19 3.64
N LYS A 18 6.66 -10.60 4.59
CA LYS A 18 8.10 -10.79 4.37
C LYS A 18 8.52 -12.21 4.82
N PRO A 19 9.23 -12.99 3.97
CA PRO A 19 9.50 -12.70 2.56
C PRO A 19 8.20 -12.51 1.78
N VAL A 20 8.26 -11.71 0.71
CA VAL A 20 7.14 -11.53 -0.22
C VAL A 20 6.87 -12.88 -0.87
N ILE A 21 5.61 -13.27 -0.94
CA ILE A 21 5.23 -14.54 -1.55
C ILE A 21 4.77 -14.21 -2.98
N LEU A 22 5.42 -14.76 -3.99
CA LEU A 22 5.15 -14.48 -5.38
C LEU A 22 4.25 -15.55 -5.99
N ASP A 23 3.21 -15.10 -6.70
CA ASP A 23 2.33 -15.97 -7.45
C ASP A 23 3.10 -16.61 -8.63
N ASN A 24 3.15 -17.94 -8.68
CA ASN A 24 3.81 -18.68 -9.75
C ASN A 24 3.23 -18.44 -11.15
N ARG A 25 2.02 -17.87 -11.25
CA ARG A 25 1.33 -17.59 -12.52
C ARG A 25 1.76 -16.27 -13.17
N VAL A 26 2.52 -15.43 -12.45
CA VAL A 26 2.85 -14.06 -12.85
C VAL A 26 4.33 -13.97 -13.24
N ASN A 27 4.63 -13.19 -14.29
CA ASN A 27 6.01 -12.85 -14.61
C ASN A 27 6.47 -11.64 -13.76
N TRP A 28 7.27 -11.91 -12.73
CA TRP A 28 7.76 -10.90 -11.80
C TRP A 28 9.04 -10.18 -12.26
N GLU A 29 9.54 -10.38 -13.48
CA GLU A 29 10.76 -9.74 -13.99
C GLU A 29 10.74 -8.20 -13.89
N LYS A 30 9.54 -7.61 -13.96
CA LYS A 30 9.34 -6.16 -13.88
C LYS A 30 9.18 -5.65 -12.43
N TRP A 31 9.09 -6.55 -11.45
CA TRP A 31 9.07 -6.22 -10.02
C TRP A 31 10.48 -6.31 -9.44
N ARG A 32 10.95 -5.23 -8.81
CA ARG A 32 12.35 -5.14 -8.35
C ARG A 32 12.46 -5.51 -6.88
N PHE A 33 13.31 -6.50 -6.59
CA PHE A 33 13.79 -6.81 -5.24
C PHE A 33 15.27 -6.47 -5.16
N ALA A 34 15.74 -5.99 -4.00
CA ALA A 34 17.16 -5.73 -3.80
C ALA A 34 17.94 -7.02 -3.56
N ASP A 35 17.28 -8.06 -3.01
CA ASP A 35 17.88 -9.35 -2.72
C ASP A 35 16.92 -10.53 -2.96
N ARG A 36 17.44 -11.68 -3.42
CA ARG A 36 16.64 -12.91 -3.64
C ARG A 36 15.95 -13.42 -2.37
N ARG A 37 16.51 -13.13 -1.20
CA ARG A 37 15.96 -13.50 0.12
C ARG A 37 14.69 -12.72 0.47
N GLU A 38 14.39 -11.65 -0.25
CA GLU A 38 13.19 -10.86 -0.01
C GLU A 38 11.92 -11.55 -0.46
N TYR A 39 11.99 -12.61 -1.26
CA TYR A 39 10.81 -13.29 -1.77
C TYR A 39 10.95 -14.82 -1.83
N VAL A 40 9.81 -15.49 -1.90
CA VAL A 40 9.64 -16.92 -2.16
C VAL A 40 8.46 -17.10 -3.10
N TYR A 41 8.34 -18.23 -3.80
CA TYR A 41 7.14 -18.51 -4.59
C TYR A 41 6.06 -19.23 -3.78
N GLU A 42 4.80 -19.12 -4.19
CA GLU A 42 3.68 -19.87 -3.59
C GLU A 42 3.90 -21.39 -3.63
N SER A 43 4.60 -21.90 -4.65
CA SER A 43 5.04 -23.30 -4.74
C SER A 43 5.99 -23.74 -3.62
N GLU A 44 6.69 -22.79 -3.01
CA GLU A 44 7.64 -22.99 -1.90
C GLU A 44 7.03 -22.61 -0.54
N TYR A 45 5.87 -21.95 -0.53
CA TYR A 45 5.27 -21.37 0.66
C TYR A 45 3.76 -21.58 0.68
N SER A 46 3.32 -22.57 1.45
CA SER A 46 1.92 -23.01 1.45
C SER A 46 0.97 -21.98 2.08
N LEU A 47 -0.30 -22.05 1.69
CA LEU A 47 -1.37 -21.26 2.31
C LEU A 47 -1.48 -21.50 3.83
N ALA A 48 -1.28 -22.75 4.28
CA ALA A 48 -1.32 -23.11 5.70
C ALA A 48 -0.19 -22.45 6.48
N GLU A 49 1.03 -22.46 5.91
CA GLU A 49 2.19 -21.79 6.50
C GLU A 49 2.00 -20.26 6.54
N PHE A 50 1.39 -19.67 5.51
CA PHE A 50 1.02 -18.25 5.49
C PHE A 50 0.03 -17.90 6.59
N ALA A 51 -1.02 -18.71 6.76
CA ALA A 51 -2.02 -18.52 7.80
C ALA A 51 -1.39 -18.58 9.20
N GLU A 52 -0.57 -19.62 9.45
CA GLU A 52 0.09 -19.82 10.74
C GLU A 52 1.07 -18.68 11.05
N LYS A 53 1.98 -18.36 10.14
CA LYS A 53 2.98 -17.31 10.39
C LYS A 53 2.34 -15.92 10.48
N SER A 54 1.31 -15.63 9.69
CA SER A 54 0.57 -14.36 9.79
C SER A 54 -0.15 -14.26 11.13
N ALA A 55 -0.78 -15.34 11.61
CA ALA A 55 -1.42 -15.35 12.92
C ALA A 55 -0.42 -15.09 14.06
N CYS A 56 0.74 -15.75 14.01
CA CYS A 56 1.83 -15.51 14.96
C CYS A 56 2.34 -14.06 14.91
N LEU A 57 2.55 -13.51 13.71
CA LEU A 57 3.01 -12.13 13.52
C LEU A 57 2.01 -11.12 14.07
N PHE A 58 0.72 -11.24 13.72
CA PHE A 58 -0.32 -10.32 14.17
C PHE A 58 -0.45 -10.33 15.69
N ALA A 59 -0.48 -11.52 16.32
CA ALA A 59 -0.51 -11.64 17.77
C ALA A 59 0.73 -11.01 18.44
N TRP A 60 1.91 -11.19 17.83
CA TRP A 60 3.15 -10.58 18.33
C TRP A 60 3.14 -9.06 18.21
N LEU A 61 2.77 -8.51 17.05
CA LEU A 61 2.69 -7.07 16.81
C LEU A 61 1.66 -6.40 17.72
N ASP A 62 0.52 -7.05 17.91
CA ASP A 62 -0.54 -6.58 18.79
C ASP A 62 -0.04 -6.45 20.24
N LYS A 63 0.67 -7.48 20.76
CA LYS A 63 1.34 -7.40 22.07
C LYS A 63 2.41 -6.30 22.13
N LYS A 64 3.21 -6.14 21.07
CA LYS A 64 4.28 -5.14 21.03
C LYS A 64 3.74 -3.73 20.92
N SER A 65 2.60 -3.54 20.28
CA SER A 65 1.91 -2.24 20.21
C SER A 65 1.56 -1.73 21.61
N GLU A 66 1.10 -2.62 22.50
CA GLU A 66 0.80 -2.27 23.89
C GLU A 66 2.08 -1.97 24.70
N GLU A 67 3.12 -2.80 24.55
CA GLU A 67 4.36 -2.69 25.31
C GLU A 67 5.19 -1.43 24.97
N TYR A 68 5.13 -1.01 23.70
CA TYR A 68 5.94 0.07 23.16
C TYR A 68 5.12 1.30 22.72
N LEU A 69 3.79 1.26 22.87
CA LEU A 69 2.84 2.36 22.61
C LEU A 69 2.95 2.95 21.19
N PHE A 70 2.99 2.08 20.18
CA PHE A 70 2.93 2.46 18.76
C PHE A 70 1.87 1.64 18.04
N THR A 71 1.32 2.17 16.94
CA THR A 71 0.44 1.41 16.04
C THR A 71 1.28 0.60 15.03
N PRO A 72 1.20 -0.74 14.99
CA PRO A 72 1.84 -1.52 13.93
C PRO A 72 1.10 -1.31 12.62
N VAL A 73 1.81 -0.85 11.59
CA VAL A 73 1.26 -0.63 10.26
C VAL A 73 1.93 -1.58 9.29
N LEU A 74 1.16 -2.46 8.67
CA LEU A 74 1.63 -3.43 7.68
C LEU A 74 1.39 -2.87 6.28
N GLU A 75 2.47 -2.47 5.62
CA GLU A 75 2.42 -2.08 4.22
C GLU A 75 2.31 -3.31 3.35
N LEU A 76 1.22 -3.39 2.57
CA LEU A 76 1.07 -4.42 1.57
C LEU A 76 2.09 -4.16 0.45
N ASP A 77 3.11 -5.02 0.38
CA ASP A 77 4.08 -5.06 -0.71
C ASP A 77 3.43 -5.77 -1.93
N ALA A 78 4.15 -6.57 -2.70
CA ALA A 78 3.52 -7.43 -3.71
C ALA A 78 2.51 -8.39 -3.03
N CYS A 79 1.23 -8.22 -3.36
CA CYS A 79 0.13 -8.97 -2.77
C CYS A 79 -0.03 -10.32 -3.46
N ASN A 80 0.21 -11.41 -2.74
CA ASN A 80 -0.07 -12.74 -3.28
C ASN A 80 -1.58 -13.05 -3.29
N ARG A 81 -1.95 -14.17 -3.91
CA ARG A 81 -3.36 -14.60 -3.94
C ARG A 81 -3.91 -14.92 -2.56
N TYR A 82 -3.07 -15.29 -1.61
CA TYR A 82 -3.51 -15.54 -0.24
C TYR A 82 -4.09 -14.26 0.39
N VAL A 83 -3.52 -13.09 0.10
CA VAL A 83 -4.01 -11.79 0.55
C VAL A 83 -5.31 -11.40 -0.16
N TYR A 84 -5.39 -11.49 -1.49
CA TYR A 84 -6.56 -10.98 -2.20
C TYR A 84 -7.72 -11.99 -2.35
N ASP A 85 -7.45 -13.30 -2.51
CA ASP A 85 -8.47 -14.35 -2.74
C ASP A 85 -9.02 -14.99 -1.44
N THR A 86 -8.35 -14.83 -0.29
CA THR A 86 -8.80 -15.44 0.97
C THR A 86 -9.16 -14.40 2.03
N GLN A 87 -9.82 -14.81 3.11
CA GLN A 87 -10.17 -13.92 4.24
C GLN A 87 -9.10 -13.89 5.34
N ILE A 88 -7.98 -14.61 5.20
CA ILE A 88 -6.99 -14.79 6.28
C ILE A 88 -6.52 -13.46 6.88
N VAL A 89 -6.11 -12.51 6.04
CA VAL A 89 -5.59 -11.22 6.52
C VAL A 89 -6.71 -10.35 7.09
N GLU A 90 -7.89 -10.39 6.49
CA GLU A 90 -9.07 -9.66 6.97
C GLU A 90 -9.52 -10.16 8.35
N ASP A 91 -9.59 -11.47 8.54
CA ASP A 91 -9.90 -12.11 9.83
C ASP A 91 -8.86 -11.74 10.90
N LEU A 92 -7.58 -11.67 10.54
CA LEU A 92 -6.52 -11.26 11.45
C LEU A 92 -6.60 -9.78 11.83
N LEU A 93 -6.95 -8.89 10.90
CA LEU A 93 -7.17 -7.47 11.17
C LEU A 93 -8.39 -7.25 12.07
N LEU A 94 -9.45 -8.03 11.89
CA LEU A 94 -10.62 -8.02 12.78
C LEU A 94 -10.26 -8.51 14.19
N LYS A 95 -9.44 -9.56 14.28
CA LYS A 95 -9.01 -10.14 15.57
C LYS A 95 -8.01 -9.26 16.32
N HIS A 96 -7.15 -8.53 15.60
CA HIS A 96 -6.09 -7.68 16.16
C HIS A 96 -6.25 -6.23 15.68
N PRO A 97 -7.28 -5.49 16.14
CA PRO A 97 -7.67 -4.20 15.57
C PRO A 97 -6.66 -3.06 15.74
N ARG A 98 -5.62 -3.24 16.58
CA ARG A 98 -4.48 -2.31 16.70
C ARG A 98 -3.48 -2.45 15.56
N VAL A 99 -3.41 -3.61 14.91
CA VAL A 99 -2.63 -3.78 13.68
C VAL A 99 -3.43 -3.14 12.55
N LYS A 100 -2.78 -2.25 11.82
CA LYS A 100 -3.36 -1.50 10.70
C LYS A 100 -2.60 -1.80 9.42
N LEU A 101 -3.17 -1.37 8.30
CA LEU A 101 -2.53 -1.49 6.99
C LEU A 101 -1.96 -0.16 6.51
N CYS A 102 -0.96 -0.26 5.64
CA CYS A 102 -0.64 0.77 4.65
C CYS A 102 -0.94 0.23 3.25
N LEU A 103 -1.65 1.02 2.44
CA LEU A 103 -1.90 0.71 1.03
C LEU A 103 -1.11 1.70 0.17
N ASP A 104 -0.28 1.18 -0.72
CA ASP A 104 0.55 1.98 -1.62
C ASP A 104 -0.08 2.05 -3.02
N THR A 105 -0.48 3.24 -3.47
CA THR A 105 -1.20 3.41 -4.74
C THR A 105 -0.35 3.09 -5.97
N GLY A 106 0.96 3.35 -5.90
CA GLY A 106 1.87 3.07 -7.02
C GLY A 106 2.17 1.58 -7.13
N ARG A 107 2.39 0.89 -6.00
CA ARG A 107 2.58 -0.57 -5.98
C ARG A 107 1.34 -1.31 -6.43
N LEU A 108 0.15 -0.89 -6.00
CA LEU A 108 -1.11 -1.49 -6.44
C LEU A 108 -1.27 -1.42 -7.96
N PHE A 109 -0.99 -0.26 -8.56
CA PHE A 109 -1.08 -0.12 -10.02
C PHE A 109 0.05 -0.84 -10.78
N LEU A 110 1.28 -0.82 -10.25
CA LEU A 110 2.38 -1.63 -10.81
C LEU A 110 2.05 -3.11 -10.81
N GLN A 111 1.42 -3.60 -9.73
CA GLN A 111 1.05 -5.00 -9.65
C GLN A 111 -0.07 -5.33 -10.64
N GLU A 112 -1.13 -4.52 -10.70
CA GLU A 112 -2.23 -4.70 -11.67
C GLU A 112 -1.74 -4.71 -13.12
N TRP A 113 -0.64 -4.01 -13.42
CA TRP A 113 -0.03 -4.04 -14.73
C TRP A 113 0.69 -5.36 -15.06
N ILE A 114 1.38 -5.97 -14.09
CA ILE A 114 2.18 -7.20 -14.33
C ILE A 114 1.41 -8.48 -14.05
N ASP A 115 0.42 -8.43 -13.16
CA ASP A 115 -0.36 -9.57 -12.69
C ASP A 115 -1.77 -9.50 -13.29
N PRO A 116 -2.09 -10.31 -14.31
CA PRO A 116 -3.40 -10.31 -14.96
C PRO A 116 -4.52 -10.84 -14.06
N TYR A 117 -4.21 -11.39 -12.89
CA TYR A 117 -5.18 -11.88 -11.91
C TYR A 117 -5.43 -10.85 -10.78
N PHE A 118 -4.63 -9.79 -10.72
CA PHE A 118 -4.72 -8.76 -9.69
C PHE A 118 -5.67 -7.63 -10.10
N ASP A 119 -6.47 -7.18 -9.14
CA ASP A 119 -7.39 -6.04 -9.31
C ASP A 119 -7.19 -5.11 -8.11
N ALA A 120 -6.49 -4.00 -8.36
CA ALA A 120 -6.12 -3.05 -7.34
C ALA A 120 -7.35 -2.45 -6.65
N LYS A 121 -8.44 -2.24 -7.41
CA LYS A 121 -9.68 -1.66 -6.88
C LYS A 121 -10.39 -2.62 -5.95
N LYS A 122 -10.37 -3.93 -6.21
CA LYS A 122 -10.88 -4.94 -5.28
C LYS A 122 -10.08 -4.96 -3.99
N VAL A 123 -8.75 -4.88 -4.07
CA VAL A 123 -7.88 -4.80 -2.89
C VAL A 123 -8.19 -3.55 -2.07
N LEU A 124 -8.33 -2.38 -2.71
CA LEU A 124 -8.71 -1.14 -2.03
C LEU A 124 -10.08 -1.26 -1.34
N LYS A 125 -11.11 -1.77 -2.02
CA LYS A 125 -12.44 -1.96 -1.42
C LYS A 125 -12.42 -2.90 -0.23
N LYS A 126 -11.59 -3.95 -0.28
CA LYS A 126 -11.44 -4.93 0.79
C LYS A 126 -10.70 -4.34 1.99
N TYR A 127 -9.62 -3.61 1.75
CA TYR A 127 -8.64 -3.29 2.79
C TYR A 127 -8.58 -1.84 3.26
N ALA A 128 -9.16 -0.88 2.53
CA ALA A 128 -9.04 0.55 2.87
C ALA A 128 -9.58 0.90 4.26
N ARG A 129 -10.65 0.23 4.73
CA ARG A 129 -11.20 0.41 6.09
C ARG A 129 -10.23 0.06 7.22
N TYR A 130 -9.20 -0.75 6.94
CA TYR A 130 -8.19 -1.15 7.91
C TYR A 130 -6.91 -0.32 7.82
N ALA A 131 -6.84 0.60 6.85
CA ALA A 131 -5.64 1.39 6.61
C ALA A 131 -5.47 2.50 7.66
N GLU A 132 -4.27 2.60 8.23
CA GLU A 132 -3.84 3.78 8.98
C GLU A 132 -3.34 4.86 8.03
N THR A 133 -2.60 4.43 7.00
CA THR A 133 -1.95 5.29 6.01
C THR A 133 -2.19 4.79 4.60
N ILE A 134 -2.20 5.74 3.65
CA ILE A 134 -2.04 5.47 2.23
C ILE A 134 -0.73 6.10 1.80
N HIS A 135 0.17 5.31 1.24
CA HIS A 135 1.34 5.84 0.55
C HIS A 135 0.90 6.26 -0.85
N LEU A 136 1.00 7.57 -1.11
CA LEU A 136 0.49 8.19 -2.32
C LEU A 136 1.61 8.65 -3.23
N TRP A 137 1.70 7.96 -4.35
CA TRP A 137 2.47 8.33 -5.53
C TRP A 137 1.85 7.66 -6.76
N THR A 138 2.19 8.14 -7.95
CA THR A 138 1.72 7.58 -9.21
C THR A 138 2.89 7.16 -10.09
N THR A 139 2.61 6.26 -11.03
CA THR A 139 3.55 5.79 -12.03
C THR A 139 2.91 5.91 -13.41
N LYS A 140 3.74 6.07 -14.43
CA LYS A 140 3.28 6.03 -15.82
C LYS A 140 3.91 4.84 -16.51
N ILE A 141 3.06 4.00 -17.07
CA ILE A 141 3.46 2.90 -17.93
C ILE A 141 3.28 3.33 -19.38
N THR A 142 4.29 3.11 -20.22
CA THR A 142 4.24 3.38 -21.65
C THR A 142 4.75 2.15 -22.40
N GLY A 143 3.84 1.44 -23.08
CA GLY A 143 4.16 0.14 -23.64
C GLY A 143 4.56 -0.84 -22.54
N ASP A 144 5.77 -1.39 -22.64
CA ASP A 144 6.30 -2.38 -21.70
C ASP A 144 7.19 -1.79 -20.60
N GLU A 145 7.31 -0.47 -20.50
CA GLU A 145 8.24 0.20 -19.60
C GLU A 145 7.55 1.14 -18.61
N VAL A 146 8.18 1.29 -17.43
CA VAL A 146 7.84 2.31 -16.44
C VAL A 146 8.55 3.61 -16.82
N ALA A 147 7.82 4.53 -17.45
CA ALA A 147 8.36 5.81 -17.91
C ALA A 147 8.58 6.81 -16.76
N TYR A 148 7.72 6.77 -15.74
CA TYR A 148 7.82 7.60 -14.54
C TYR A 148 7.55 6.74 -13.32
N ASN A 149 8.43 6.78 -12.33
CA ASN A 149 8.29 6.04 -11.07
C ASN A 149 8.29 7.01 -9.89
N HIS A 150 7.44 6.76 -8.89
CA HIS A 150 7.26 7.65 -7.73
C HIS A 150 6.96 9.10 -8.15
N PHE A 151 6.15 9.30 -9.19
CA PHE A 151 5.78 10.63 -9.65
C PHE A 151 4.70 11.23 -8.73
N PRO A 152 4.69 12.56 -8.52
CA PRO A 152 3.61 13.22 -7.78
C PRO A 152 2.25 13.06 -8.46
N ALA A 153 1.21 12.76 -7.68
CA ALA A 153 -0.14 12.56 -8.22
C ALA A 153 -0.78 13.90 -8.61
N LEU A 154 -0.73 14.24 -9.89
CA LEU A 154 -1.35 15.46 -10.43
C LEU A 154 -2.70 15.16 -11.09
N PRO A 155 -3.62 16.16 -11.16
CA PRO A 155 -4.86 16.01 -11.92
C PRO A 155 -4.66 15.67 -13.40
N ASP A 156 -3.49 16.00 -13.96
CA ASP A 156 -3.17 15.75 -15.37
C ASP A 156 -2.67 14.31 -15.62
N CYS A 157 -2.43 13.52 -14.56
CA CYS A 157 -2.02 12.12 -14.63
C CYS A 157 -3.20 11.21 -14.99
N GLN A 158 -3.61 11.26 -16.26
CA GLN A 158 -4.81 10.57 -16.75
C GLN A 158 -4.56 9.08 -17.08
N PRO A 159 -5.45 8.14 -16.69
CA PRO A 159 -5.30 6.72 -16.98
C PRO A 159 -5.20 6.38 -18.46
N GLY A 160 -5.93 7.11 -19.32
CA GLY A 160 -5.85 6.94 -20.78
C GLY A 160 -4.46 7.23 -21.37
N ALA A 161 -3.58 7.90 -20.62
CA ALA A 161 -2.19 8.14 -20.98
C ALA A 161 -1.21 7.19 -20.27
N GLY A 162 -1.69 6.13 -19.62
CA GLY A 162 -0.89 5.12 -18.93
C GLY A 162 -0.56 5.42 -17.46
N TRP A 163 -1.16 6.45 -16.86
CA TRP A 163 -1.00 6.76 -15.44
C TRP A 163 -1.88 5.89 -14.55
N ALA A 164 -1.49 5.72 -13.28
CA ALA A 164 -2.35 5.07 -12.28
C ALA A 164 -3.68 5.85 -12.10
N PRO A 165 -4.82 5.15 -11.91
CA PRO A 165 -6.13 5.79 -11.71
C PRO A 165 -6.31 6.32 -10.28
N ILE A 166 -5.43 7.24 -9.87
CA ILE A 166 -5.34 7.77 -8.50
C ILE A 166 -6.66 8.39 -8.03
N GLU A 167 -7.35 9.16 -8.87
CA GLU A 167 -8.63 9.76 -8.49
C GLU A 167 -9.66 8.70 -8.10
N GLU A 168 -9.73 7.60 -8.85
CA GLU A 168 -10.65 6.50 -8.55
C GLU A 168 -10.23 5.76 -7.27
N TYR A 169 -8.93 5.53 -7.09
CA TYR A 169 -8.39 4.94 -5.86
C TYR A 169 -8.75 5.78 -4.64
N LEU A 170 -8.51 7.09 -4.66
CA LEU A 170 -8.80 7.99 -3.55
C LEU A 170 -10.31 8.09 -3.28
N LYS A 171 -11.17 8.00 -4.29
CA LYS A 171 -12.63 7.93 -4.11
C LYS A 171 -13.07 6.65 -3.39
N ILE A 172 -12.51 5.49 -3.76
CA ILE A 172 -12.74 4.22 -3.07
C ILE A 172 -12.28 4.32 -1.62
N ILE A 173 -11.03 4.78 -1.42
CA ILE A 173 -10.42 4.92 -0.10
C ILE A 173 -11.26 5.84 0.79
N ARG A 174 -11.66 7.02 0.31
CA ARG A 174 -12.51 7.95 1.06
C ARG A 174 -13.85 7.33 1.47
N THR A 175 -14.43 6.50 0.59
CA THR A 175 -15.71 5.84 0.85
C THR A 175 -15.58 4.82 1.98
N GLU A 176 -14.49 4.04 1.99
CA GLU A 176 -14.26 3.00 3.01
C GLU A 176 -13.60 3.54 4.29
N ASN A 177 -12.86 4.65 4.21
CA ASN A 177 -12.06 5.22 5.30
C ASN A 177 -11.86 6.75 5.12
N PRO A 178 -12.85 7.58 5.54
CA PRO A 178 -12.81 9.02 5.34
C PRO A 178 -11.79 9.75 6.23
N THR A 179 -11.16 9.06 7.19
CA THR A 179 -10.19 9.62 8.15
C THR A 179 -8.77 9.14 7.91
N VAL A 180 -8.52 8.45 6.79
CA VAL A 180 -7.20 7.89 6.49
C VAL A 180 -6.15 8.99 6.32
N LYS A 181 -4.91 8.70 6.69
CA LYS A 181 -3.78 9.61 6.52
C LYS A 181 -3.12 9.37 5.17
N ILE A 182 -2.82 10.43 4.44
CA ILE A 182 -2.00 10.35 3.22
C ILE A 182 -0.55 10.64 3.58
N VAL A 183 0.33 9.75 3.13
CA VAL A 183 1.79 9.95 3.15
C VAL A 183 2.23 10.09 1.71
N PHE A 184 2.75 11.26 1.34
CA PHE A 184 3.26 11.49 -0.01
C PHE A 184 4.66 10.87 -0.14
N GLU A 185 4.77 9.78 -0.90
CA GLU A 185 6.04 9.07 -1.18
C GLU A 185 6.56 9.32 -2.60
N HIS A 186 6.28 10.50 -3.14
CA HIS A 186 6.73 10.86 -4.47
C HIS A 186 8.07 11.59 -4.46
N ARG A 187 8.69 11.62 -5.64
CA ARG A 187 9.89 12.39 -5.99
C ARG A 187 9.48 13.81 -6.38
N SER A 188 9.42 14.71 -5.39
CA SER A 188 8.96 16.08 -5.57
C SER A 188 9.87 16.91 -6.48
N GLU A 189 11.13 16.51 -6.65
CA GLU A 189 12.09 17.15 -7.55
C GLU A 189 11.76 17.00 -9.05
N GLN A 190 10.78 16.16 -9.40
CA GLN A 190 10.34 15.97 -10.78
C GLN A 190 9.35 17.04 -11.27
N ILE A 191 8.89 17.93 -10.39
CA ILE A 191 7.88 18.95 -10.68
C ILE A 191 8.26 20.29 -10.05
N SER A 192 7.60 21.37 -10.45
CA SER A 192 7.78 22.69 -9.83
C SER A 192 7.09 22.79 -8.46
N ALA A 193 7.44 23.81 -7.68
CA ALA A 193 6.78 24.09 -6.39
C ALA A 193 5.28 24.36 -6.56
N GLU A 194 4.88 25.05 -7.62
CA GLU A 194 3.47 25.32 -7.94
C GLU A 194 2.71 24.04 -8.29
N GLN A 195 3.36 23.12 -9.00
CA GLN A 195 2.77 21.80 -9.28
C GLN A 195 2.67 20.96 -8.00
N LEU A 196 3.64 21.06 -7.09
CA LEU A 196 3.62 20.34 -5.81
C LEU A 196 2.48 20.83 -4.91
N GLU A 197 2.31 22.14 -4.80
CA GLU A 197 1.16 22.77 -4.13
C GLU A 197 -0.16 22.28 -4.74
N ARG A 198 -0.25 22.23 -6.07
CA ARG A 198 -1.44 21.73 -6.79
C ARG A 198 -1.70 20.25 -6.53
N CYS A 199 -0.66 19.41 -6.45
CA CYS A 199 -0.76 17.99 -6.06
C CYS A 199 -1.44 17.87 -4.69
N TYR A 200 -0.92 18.58 -3.69
CA TYR A 200 -1.46 18.54 -2.33
C TYR A 200 -2.91 19.04 -2.25
N ARG A 201 -3.21 20.18 -2.88
CA ARG A 201 -4.58 20.72 -2.91
C ARG A 201 -5.57 19.79 -3.60
N TRP A 202 -5.15 19.16 -4.70
CA TRP A 202 -6.03 18.23 -5.42
C TRP A 202 -6.34 16.98 -4.60
N VAL A 203 -5.35 16.41 -3.93
CA VAL A 203 -5.54 15.25 -3.05
C VAL A 203 -6.43 15.59 -1.86
N ASP A 204 -6.22 16.76 -1.24
CA ASP A 204 -7.07 17.27 -0.16
C ASP A 204 -8.53 17.42 -0.61
N GLN A 205 -8.77 18.00 -1.80
CA GLN A 205 -10.10 18.10 -2.39
C GLN A 205 -10.75 16.74 -2.63
N LEU A 206 -9.99 15.76 -3.13
CA LEU A 206 -10.51 14.41 -3.36
C LEU A 206 -10.94 13.72 -2.06
N LEU A 207 -10.25 13.97 -0.95
CA LEU A 207 -10.53 13.34 0.34
C LEU A 207 -11.57 14.08 1.17
N HIS A 208 -11.61 15.41 1.12
CA HIS A 208 -12.42 16.23 2.01
C HIS A 208 -13.55 17.01 1.30
N GLY A 209 -13.58 17.03 -0.04
CA GLY A 209 -14.69 17.57 -0.82
C GLY A 209 -14.89 19.09 -0.70
N LYS A 210 -13.95 19.83 -0.10
CA LYS A 210 -13.96 21.29 -0.01
C LYS A 210 -12.62 21.85 -0.44
N MET A 211 -12.62 22.97 -1.16
CA MET A 211 -11.42 23.78 -1.33
C MET A 211 -11.17 24.54 -0.03
N VAL A 212 -10.02 24.30 0.59
CA VAL A 212 -9.47 25.26 1.56
C VAL A 212 -9.08 26.48 0.73
N GLU A 213 -9.86 27.56 0.85
CA GLU A 213 -9.48 28.86 0.32
C GLU A 213 -8.17 29.28 1.02
N ALA A 214 -7.19 29.66 0.20
CA ALA A 214 -5.88 30.11 0.66
C ALA A 214 -5.94 31.55 1.19
#